data_AF-A0A061NJ96-F1
#
_entry.id   AF-A0A061NJ96-F1
#
_cell.length_a   1.000
_cell.length_b   1.000
_cell.length_c   1.000
_cell.angle_alpha   90.00
_cell.angle_beta   90.00
_cell.angle_gamma   90.00
#
_symmetry.space_group_name_H-M   'P 1'
#
loop_
_entity.id
_entity.type
_entity.pdbx_description
1 polymer ?
#
loop_
_entity_poly.entity_id
_entity_poly.type
_entity_poly.pdbx_seq_one_letter_code
_entity_poly.pdbx_strand_id
1 'polypeptide(L)'
;MNDNIERQLRNGKNPKEAAYKGTKEVFWSVVTSTIVVVFTFFPILLLPGGAGEFIRPLPVVLISAIIASTVVSLFLIPIYRTWKEKRRKSSVNEKPPGLLGSLFERSGKVYSEKFMRRIVRRPFVVSFIGLGLGTAAFALIPFIPLEFFPDSDREEVFIEATLPDGTPLQETEAYSEEIADWVNEEPFVRSVSTFTGTAIPDLFSSDGGSEESENLANFLIYIDKDMIDARDAMNQWSEELPEAFGGLESYEVSIIESGPPVGAPIAIEIQGETIDALLDKSGEAQEVLANTEGVLNVDDDIGTAVESYQMQLDRDVMEDNNFSSSEISDTLAAIGEGVPLGEFDVDGELLDWRVAYDGNEVDLLDEVTLEGIEESVVLSDIVTIEEAEITPRIPHSDGNRIVTVRAFPGERGADDIIAEVEDDLLALEDEETSITIGGETAERTDVFIQIGQIFIVVVFLILIVMAIQFYSLSIPFIILSAVYLAFAGAMIGLFITQTGLGFMSLMGGVSLAGIVVRNGIVLIEFIEQRRKEGSVPKKQLRSLQSSVSARSCSRPLRQLPV
;
A
#
# COMPACT_ATOMS: atom_id res chain seq x y z
N MET A 1 -30.99 -10.32 -18.33
CA MET A 1 -31.65 -10.02 -19.63
C MET A 1 -32.07 -11.28 -20.38
N ASN A 2 -31.12 -12.13 -20.80
CA ASN A 2 -31.37 -13.30 -21.64
C ASN A 2 -32.43 -14.25 -21.07
N ASP A 3 -32.37 -14.55 -19.77
CA ASP A 3 -33.30 -15.46 -19.11
C ASP A 3 -34.74 -14.94 -19.10
N ASN A 4 -34.93 -13.62 -19.00
CA ASN A 4 -36.28 -13.07 -19.06
C ASN A 4 -36.84 -13.15 -20.48
N ILE A 5 -36.00 -12.97 -21.52
CA ILE A 5 -36.41 -13.20 -22.92
C ILE A 5 -36.75 -14.68 -23.14
N GLU A 6 -35.94 -15.60 -22.61
CA GLU A 6 -36.23 -17.05 -22.64
C GLU A 6 -37.54 -17.39 -21.94
N ARG A 7 -37.82 -16.81 -20.76
CA ARG A 7 -39.10 -16.97 -20.06
C ARG A 7 -40.28 -16.55 -20.92
N GLN A 8 -40.17 -15.41 -21.61
CA GLN A 8 -41.23 -14.92 -22.49
C GLN A 8 -41.41 -15.79 -23.75
N LEU A 9 -40.32 -16.34 -24.30
CA LEU A 9 -40.37 -17.32 -25.39
C LEU A 9 -41.05 -18.63 -24.93
N ARG A 10 -40.73 -19.13 -23.74
CA ARG A 10 -41.38 -20.31 -23.14
C ARG A 10 -42.87 -20.10 -22.87
N ASN A 11 -43.28 -18.87 -22.59
CA ASN A 11 -44.69 -18.48 -22.48
C ASN A 11 -45.40 -18.37 -23.85
N GLY A 12 -44.78 -18.82 -24.94
CA GLY A 12 -45.37 -18.90 -26.28
C GLY A 12 -45.37 -17.60 -27.08
N LYS A 13 -44.66 -16.55 -26.64
CA LYS A 13 -44.63 -15.26 -27.35
C LYS A 13 -43.72 -15.31 -28.57
N ASN A 14 -44.10 -14.57 -29.61
CA ASN A 14 -43.28 -14.40 -30.81
C ASN A 14 -41.90 -13.81 -30.48
N PRO A 15 -40.81 -14.18 -31.17
CA PRO A 15 -39.45 -13.74 -30.82
C PRO A 15 -39.26 -12.23 -30.65
N LYS A 16 -39.86 -11.42 -31.54
CA LYS A 16 -39.83 -9.95 -31.43
C LYS A 16 -40.54 -9.46 -30.16
N GLU A 17 -41.71 -10.02 -29.87
CA GLU A 17 -42.52 -9.63 -28.72
C GLU A 17 -41.88 -10.09 -27.40
N ALA A 18 -41.33 -11.31 -27.39
CA ALA A 18 -40.60 -11.86 -26.26
C ALA A 18 -39.36 -11.02 -25.93
N ALA A 19 -38.60 -10.60 -26.94
CA ALA A 19 -37.46 -9.70 -26.75
C ALA A 19 -37.90 -8.32 -26.22
N TYR A 20 -38.94 -7.70 -26.82
CA TYR A 20 -39.41 -6.39 -26.37
C TYR A 20 -39.97 -6.42 -24.93
N LYS A 21 -40.90 -7.32 -24.63
CA LYS A 21 -41.49 -7.44 -23.28
C LYS A 21 -40.45 -7.92 -22.26
N GLY A 22 -39.62 -8.90 -22.62
CA GLY A 22 -38.57 -9.42 -21.76
C GLY A 22 -37.54 -8.36 -21.38
N THR A 23 -37.17 -7.49 -22.32
CA THR A 23 -36.31 -6.33 -22.08
C THR A 23 -37.00 -5.29 -21.20
N LYS A 24 -38.21 -4.88 -21.57
CA LYS A 24 -38.96 -3.82 -20.88
C LYS A 24 -39.24 -4.14 -19.41
N GLU A 25 -39.47 -5.42 -19.09
CA GLU A 25 -39.73 -5.87 -17.72
C GLU A 25 -38.52 -5.70 -16.78
N VAL A 26 -37.29 -5.87 -17.28
CA VAL A 26 -36.07 -5.85 -16.45
C VAL A 26 -35.16 -4.66 -16.72
N PHE A 27 -35.56 -3.75 -17.61
CA PHE A 27 -34.74 -2.62 -18.02
C PHE A 27 -34.27 -1.79 -16.82
N TRP A 28 -35.21 -1.35 -15.98
CA TRP A 28 -34.91 -0.55 -14.78
C TRP A 28 -34.09 -1.34 -13.76
N SER A 29 -34.39 -2.62 -13.57
CA SER A 29 -33.58 -3.53 -12.74
C SER A 29 -32.11 -3.51 -13.14
N VAL A 30 -31.84 -3.72 -14.43
CA VAL A 30 -30.49 -3.83 -14.96
C VAL A 30 -29.76 -2.50 -14.84
N VAL A 31 -30.39 -1.39 -15.25
CA VAL A 31 -29.79 -0.05 -15.16
C VAL A 31 -29.48 0.33 -13.71
N THR A 32 -30.44 0.20 -12.80
CA THR A 32 -30.25 0.54 -11.38
C THR A 32 -29.18 -0.35 -10.75
N SER A 33 -29.21 -1.66 -11.01
CA SER A 33 -28.17 -2.56 -10.50
C SER A 33 -26.77 -2.22 -11.04
N THR A 34 -26.68 -1.71 -12.27
CA THR A 34 -25.42 -1.25 -12.86
C THR A 34 -24.93 0.01 -12.16
N ILE A 35 -25.82 0.99 -11.95
CA ILE A 35 -25.50 2.24 -11.25
C ILE A 35 -25.00 1.96 -9.83
N VAL A 36 -25.64 1.03 -9.11
CA VAL A 36 -25.19 0.64 -7.77
C VAL A 36 -23.77 0.10 -7.80
N VAL A 37 -23.45 -0.82 -8.71
CA VAL A 37 -22.09 -1.35 -8.80
C VAL A 37 -21.10 -0.25 -9.20
N VAL A 38 -21.47 0.65 -10.11
CA VAL A 38 -20.62 1.82 -10.44
C VAL A 38 -20.39 2.69 -9.21
N PHE A 39 -21.42 2.98 -8.40
CA PHE A 39 -21.29 3.76 -7.17
C PHE A 39 -20.54 3.05 -6.05
N THR A 40 -20.39 1.73 -6.13
CA THR A 40 -19.49 0.99 -5.23
C THR A 40 -18.03 1.28 -5.53
N PHE A 41 -17.66 1.41 -6.81
CA PHE A 41 -16.28 1.64 -7.22
C PHE A 41 -15.92 3.12 -7.42
N PHE A 42 -16.91 3.97 -7.68
CA PHE A 42 -16.69 5.37 -8.01
C PHE A 42 -15.97 6.17 -6.90
N PRO A 43 -16.35 6.07 -5.62
CA PRO A 43 -15.65 6.79 -4.55
C PRO A 43 -14.17 6.43 -4.42
N ILE A 44 -13.78 5.22 -4.83
CA ILE A 44 -12.39 4.75 -4.77
C ILE A 44 -11.51 5.54 -5.75
N LEU A 45 -12.07 6.07 -6.84
CA LEU A 45 -11.36 6.94 -7.79
C LEU A 45 -10.95 8.29 -7.19
N LEU A 46 -11.49 8.63 -6.02
CA LEU A 46 -11.27 9.90 -5.33
C LEU A 46 -10.32 9.74 -4.12
N LEU A 47 -9.71 8.56 -3.95
CA LEU A 47 -8.66 8.37 -2.95
C LEU A 47 -7.47 9.28 -3.26
N PRO A 48 -7.04 10.14 -2.32
CA PRO A 48 -5.79 10.88 -2.44
C PRO A 48 -4.58 9.97 -2.14
N GLY A 49 -3.38 10.51 -2.36
CA GLY A 49 -2.11 9.85 -2.02
C GLY A 49 -1.69 8.73 -2.96
N GLY A 50 -0.48 8.20 -2.73
CA GLY A 50 0.12 7.16 -3.58
C GLY A 50 -0.72 5.88 -3.68
N ALA A 51 -1.35 5.45 -2.58
CA ALA A 51 -2.26 4.30 -2.57
C ALA A 51 -3.47 4.50 -3.51
N GLY A 52 -4.00 5.73 -3.58
CA GLY A 52 -5.08 6.11 -4.47
C GLY A 52 -4.67 6.06 -5.94
N GLU A 53 -3.45 6.52 -6.26
CA GLU A 53 -2.90 6.47 -7.61
C GLU A 53 -2.66 5.04 -8.08
N PHE A 54 -2.06 4.21 -7.23
CA PHE A 54 -1.80 2.80 -7.48
C PHE A 54 -3.08 2.02 -7.80
N ILE A 55 -4.15 2.22 -7.03
CA ILE A 55 -5.40 1.45 -7.19
C ILE A 55 -6.25 1.94 -8.37
N ARG A 56 -6.11 3.22 -8.77
CA ARG A 56 -7.00 3.91 -9.71
C ARG A 56 -7.32 3.13 -11.00
N PRO A 57 -6.39 2.38 -11.63
CA PRO A 57 -6.68 1.61 -12.83
C PRO A 57 -7.79 0.56 -12.64
N LEU A 58 -7.86 -0.10 -11.48
CA LEU A 58 -8.82 -1.19 -11.22
C LEU A 58 -10.30 -0.73 -11.28
N PRO A 59 -10.76 0.27 -10.48
CA PRO A 59 -12.11 0.77 -10.58
C PRO A 59 -12.42 1.39 -11.94
N VAL A 60 -11.46 2.05 -12.61
CA VAL A 60 -11.67 2.58 -13.98
C VAL A 60 -12.04 1.45 -14.95
N VAL A 61 -11.27 0.37 -14.95
CA VAL A 61 -11.51 -0.80 -15.81
C VAL A 61 -12.86 -1.45 -15.47
N LEU A 62 -13.16 -1.66 -14.19
CA LEU A 62 -14.41 -2.27 -13.74
C LEU A 62 -15.64 -1.44 -14.12
N ILE A 63 -15.63 -0.14 -13.83
CA ILE A 63 -16.73 0.77 -14.16
C ILE A 63 -16.95 0.78 -15.68
N SER A 64 -15.87 0.91 -16.46
CA SER A 64 -15.94 0.92 -17.92
C SER A 64 -16.49 -0.40 -18.47
N ALA A 65 -16.02 -1.54 -17.96
CA ALA A 65 -16.48 -2.86 -18.37
C ALA A 65 -17.94 -3.12 -17.99
N ILE A 66 -18.38 -2.67 -16.82
CA ILE A 66 -19.76 -2.84 -16.35
C ILE A 66 -20.73 -1.97 -17.18
N ILE A 67 -20.37 -0.72 -17.46
CA ILE A 67 -21.15 0.16 -18.33
C ILE A 67 -21.25 -0.44 -19.74
N ALA A 68 -20.12 -0.85 -20.32
CA ALA A 68 -20.09 -1.49 -21.63
C ALA A 68 -20.92 -2.79 -21.65
N SER A 69 -20.80 -3.64 -20.64
CA SER A 69 -21.57 -4.87 -20.47
C SER A 69 -23.07 -4.60 -20.39
N THR A 70 -23.48 -3.53 -19.69
CA THR A 70 -24.89 -3.13 -19.60
C THR A 70 -25.42 -2.62 -20.93
N VAL A 71 -24.64 -1.87 -21.70
CA VAL A 71 -24.99 -1.48 -23.08
C VAL A 71 -25.16 -2.72 -23.97
N VAL A 72 -24.20 -3.64 -23.96
CA VAL A 72 -24.30 -4.91 -24.72
C VAL A 72 -25.53 -5.71 -24.30
N SER A 73 -25.81 -5.78 -23.00
CA SER A 73 -26.95 -6.50 -22.43
C SER A 73 -28.30 -5.90 -22.85
N LEU A 74 -28.42 -4.57 -22.84
CA LEU A 74 -29.67 -3.87 -23.15
C LEU A 74 -29.97 -3.78 -24.65
N PHE A 75 -28.93 -3.64 -25.49
CA PHE A 75 -29.11 -3.43 -26.93
C PHE A 75 -28.79 -4.67 -27.76
N LEU A 76 -27.64 -5.30 -27.54
CA LEU A 76 -27.11 -6.33 -28.43
C LEU A 76 -27.77 -7.70 -28.17
N ILE A 77 -27.99 -8.07 -26.90
CA ILE A 77 -28.62 -9.35 -26.54
C ILE A 77 -30.05 -9.48 -27.11
N PRO A 78 -30.96 -8.50 -26.98
CA PRO A 78 -32.29 -8.60 -27.56
C PRO A 78 -32.26 -8.75 -29.08
N ILE A 79 -31.41 -7.97 -29.77
CA ILE A 79 -31.25 -8.06 -31.24
C ILE A 79 -30.78 -9.46 -31.63
N TYR A 80 -29.70 -9.95 -31.03
CA TYR A 80 -29.15 -11.28 -31.29
C TYR A 80 -30.19 -12.38 -31.04
N ARG A 81 -30.93 -12.32 -29.94
CA ARG A 81 -31.96 -13.32 -29.60
C ARG A 81 -33.12 -13.32 -30.58
N THR A 82 -33.59 -12.16 -31.03
CA THR A 82 -34.62 -12.11 -32.08
C THR A 82 -34.13 -12.68 -33.40
N TRP A 83 -32.87 -12.43 -33.77
CA TRP A 83 -32.27 -12.95 -35.00
C TRP A 83 -32.10 -14.46 -34.95
N LYS A 84 -31.53 -14.98 -33.86
CA LYS A 84 -31.30 -16.40 -33.63
C LYS A 84 -32.60 -17.20 -33.63
N GLU A 85 -33.61 -16.74 -32.88
CA GLU A 85 -34.85 -17.49 -32.73
C GLU A 85 -35.73 -17.43 -33.98
N LYS A 86 -35.66 -16.34 -34.77
CA LYS A 86 -36.31 -16.31 -36.10
C LYS A 86 -35.71 -17.31 -37.09
N ARG A 87 -34.40 -17.59 -36.99
CA ARG A 87 -33.73 -18.58 -37.86
C ARG A 87 -33.99 -20.02 -37.41
N ARG A 88 -34.48 -20.22 -36.19
CA ARG A 88 -34.84 -21.53 -35.66
C ARG A 88 -36.26 -21.88 -36.12
N LYS A 89 -36.39 -22.68 -37.17
CA LYS A 89 -37.69 -23.26 -37.58
C LYS A 89 -38.20 -24.14 -36.43
N SER A 90 -39.41 -23.81 -35.96
CA SER A 90 -40.20 -24.48 -34.93
C SER A 90 -39.68 -25.85 -34.48
N SER A 91 -39.13 -25.88 -33.27
CA SER A 91 -38.98 -27.09 -32.48
C SER A 91 -39.05 -26.67 -31.02
N VAL A 92 -40.28 -26.65 -30.50
CA VAL A 92 -40.57 -26.72 -29.07
C VAL A 92 -40.28 -28.16 -28.65
N ASN A 93 -39.01 -28.56 -28.67
CA ASN A 93 -38.56 -29.68 -27.88
C ASN A 93 -37.81 -29.09 -26.70
N GLU A 94 -38.34 -29.35 -25.51
CA GLU A 94 -37.63 -29.24 -24.24
C GLU A 94 -36.28 -29.92 -24.46
N LYS A 95 -35.21 -29.13 -24.64
CA LYS A 95 -33.87 -29.71 -24.60
C LYS A 95 -33.79 -30.35 -23.22
N PRO A 96 -33.51 -31.67 -23.14
CA PRO A 96 -33.37 -32.29 -21.84
C PRO A 96 -32.34 -31.46 -21.07
N PRO A 97 -32.54 -31.27 -19.75
CA PRO A 97 -31.49 -30.75 -18.92
C PRO A 97 -30.20 -31.49 -19.29
N GLY A 98 -29.10 -30.79 -19.58
CA GLY A 98 -27.84 -31.43 -19.93
C GLY A 98 -27.39 -32.42 -18.84
N LEU A 99 -26.22 -33.04 -18.97
CA LEU A 99 -25.72 -34.02 -17.98
C LEU A 99 -25.90 -33.61 -16.49
N LEU A 100 -25.83 -32.30 -16.20
CA LEU A 100 -26.03 -31.73 -14.87
C LEU A 100 -27.45 -31.20 -14.57
N GLY A 101 -28.32 -31.02 -15.56
CA GLY A 101 -29.57 -30.30 -15.34
C GLY A 101 -30.59 -31.10 -14.51
N SER A 102 -30.55 -32.44 -14.54
CA SER A 102 -31.39 -33.27 -13.66
C SER A 102 -30.95 -33.17 -12.19
N LEU A 103 -29.63 -33.00 -11.95
CA LEU A 103 -29.08 -32.70 -10.62
C LEU A 103 -29.51 -31.30 -10.16
N PHE A 104 -29.44 -30.28 -11.02
CA PHE A 104 -29.89 -28.92 -10.70
C PHE A 104 -31.40 -28.84 -10.44
N GLU A 105 -32.22 -29.56 -11.20
CA GLU A 105 -33.66 -29.62 -10.96
C GLU A 105 -33.98 -30.32 -9.63
N ARG A 106 -33.25 -31.41 -9.31
CA ARG A 106 -33.43 -32.13 -8.06
C ARG A 106 -32.97 -31.31 -6.85
N SER A 107 -31.82 -30.64 -6.93
CA SER A 107 -31.32 -29.76 -5.88
C SER A 107 -32.22 -28.54 -5.72
N GLY A 108 -32.70 -27.96 -6.82
CA GLY A 108 -33.67 -26.85 -6.82
C GLY A 108 -35.00 -27.22 -6.17
N LYS A 109 -35.53 -28.41 -6.43
CA LYS A 109 -36.72 -28.93 -5.74
C LYS A 109 -36.49 -29.11 -4.25
N VAL A 110 -35.36 -29.71 -3.83
CA VAL A 110 -35.04 -29.88 -2.41
C VAL A 110 -34.88 -28.54 -1.69
N TYR A 111 -34.18 -27.59 -2.32
CA TYR A 111 -33.97 -26.25 -1.80
C TYR A 111 -35.30 -25.51 -1.63
N SER A 112 -36.15 -25.49 -2.67
CA SER A 112 -37.44 -24.78 -2.64
C SER A 112 -38.48 -25.43 -1.72
N GLU A 113 -38.67 -26.74 -1.81
CA GLU A 113 -39.75 -27.44 -1.09
C GLU A 113 -39.41 -27.72 0.37
N LYS A 114 -38.14 -27.99 0.70
CA LYS A 114 -37.73 -28.46 2.03
C LYS A 114 -37.04 -27.38 2.86
N PHE A 115 -36.06 -26.67 2.30
CA PHE A 115 -35.28 -25.66 3.02
C PHE A 115 -35.99 -24.31 3.08
N MET A 116 -36.32 -23.71 1.93
CA MET A 116 -36.97 -22.40 1.88
C MET A 116 -38.30 -22.37 2.62
N ARG A 117 -39.13 -23.42 2.46
CA ARG A 117 -40.40 -23.54 3.18
C ARG A 117 -40.22 -23.56 4.71
N ARG A 118 -39.09 -24.09 5.22
CA ARG A 118 -38.79 -24.09 6.66
C ARG A 118 -38.24 -22.74 7.13
N ILE A 119 -37.37 -22.11 6.34
CA ILE A 119 -36.78 -20.81 6.63
C ILE A 119 -37.85 -19.71 6.67
N VAL A 120 -38.69 -19.64 5.64
CA VAL A 120 -39.75 -18.62 5.52
C VAL A 120 -40.83 -18.73 6.60
N ARG A 121 -40.99 -19.90 7.24
CA ARG A 121 -41.92 -20.08 8.37
C ARG A 121 -41.40 -19.51 9.69
N ARG A 122 -40.09 -19.31 9.83
CA ARG A 122 -39.47 -18.77 11.05
C ARG A 122 -38.45 -17.69 10.67
N PRO A 123 -38.89 -16.60 9.99
CA PRO A 123 -37.98 -15.62 9.42
C PRO A 123 -37.11 -14.97 10.49
N PHE A 124 -37.70 -14.54 11.61
CA PHE A 124 -36.95 -13.92 12.70
C PHE A 124 -35.88 -14.83 13.31
N VAL A 125 -36.20 -16.10 13.57
CA VAL A 125 -35.23 -17.04 14.16
C VAL A 125 -34.04 -17.24 13.22
N VAL A 126 -34.29 -17.44 11.93
CA VAL A 126 -33.21 -17.65 10.96
C VAL A 126 -32.40 -16.37 10.75
N SER A 127 -33.05 -15.20 10.69
CA SER A 127 -32.34 -13.91 10.57
C SER A 127 -31.48 -13.61 11.79
N PHE A 128 -31.96 -13.86 13.01
CA PHE A 128 -31.16 -13.64 14.23
C PHE A 128 -30.01 -14.65 14.36
N ILE A 129 -30.22 -15.92 13.99
CA ILE A 129 -29.12 -16.90 13.97
C ILE A 129 -28.10 -16.52 12.91
N GLY A 130 -28.54 -16.14 11.71
CA GLY A 130 -27.65 -15.71 10.63
C GLY A 130 -26.83 -14.49 11.01
N LEU A 131 -27.48 -13.45 11.54
CA LEU A 131 -26.79 -12.26 12.05
C LEU A 131 -25.87 -12.59 13.22
N GLY A 132 -26.29 -13.41 14.18
CA GLY A 132 -25.46 -13.81 15.32
C GLY A 132 -24.21 -14.57 14.90
N LEU A 133 -24.33 -15.54 13.97
CA LEU A 133 -23.18 -16.26 13.41
C LEU A 133 -22.30 -15.34 12.57
N GLY A 134 -22.88 -14.43 11.79
CA GLY A 134 -22.14 -13.44 11.03
C GLY A 134 -21.36 -12.49 11.92
N THR A 135 -21.98 -11.97 12.98
CA THR A 135 -21.32 -11.13 13.98
C THR A 135 -20.19 -11.88 14.70
N ALA A 136 -20.40 -13.15 15.03
CA ALA A 136 -19.35 -13.98 15.63
C ALA A 136 -18.12 -14.16 14.71
N ALA A 137 -18.29 -14.10 13.39
CA ALA A 137 -17.16 -14.18 12.46
C ALA A 137 -16.22 -12.97 12.54
N PHE A 138 -16.71 -11.79 12.94
CA PHE A 138 -15.85 -10.61 13.14
C PHE A 138 -14.91 -10.78 14.35
N ALA A 139 -15.20 -11.69 15.27
CA ALA A 139 -14.27 -12.03 16.35
C ALA A 139 -13.01 -12.74 15.83
N LEU A 140 -12.95 -13.11 14.55
CA LEU A 140 -11.76 -13.65 13.90
C LEU A 140 -10.74 -12.57 13.50
N ILE A 141 -11.14 -11.28 13.47
CA ILE A 141 -10.26 -10.18 13.01
C ILE A 141 -8.90 -10.16 13.73
N PRO A 142 -8.80 -10.29 15.07
CA PRO A 142 -7.51 -10.28 15.77
C PRO A 142 -6.58 -11.45 15.42
N PHE A 143 -7.08 -12.45 14.70
CA PHE A 143 -6.31 -13.63 14.28
C PHE A 143 -6.00 -13.64 12.78
N ILE A 144 -6.27 -12.54 12.08
CA ILE A 144 -5.93 -12.35 10.67
C ILE A 144 -4.72 -11.41 10.65
N PRO A 145 -3.62 -11.77 9.95
CA PRO A 145 -2.46 -10.88 9.81
C PRO A 145 -2.88 -9.51 9.24
N LEU A 146 -2.19 -8.44 9.62
CA LEU A 146 -2.35 -7.12 9.00
C LEU A 146 -1.21 -6.93 8.01
N GLU A 147 -1.53 -6.65 6.75
CA GLU A 147 -0.56 -6.56 5.65
C GLU A 147 -1.06 -5.47 4.70
N PHE A 148 -0.46 -4.29 4.68
CA PHE A 148 -1.05 -3.15 3.99
C PHE A 148 -1.03 -3.31 2.46
N PHE A 149 0.15 -3.60 1.91
CA PHE A 149 0.35 -4.05 0.54
C PHE A 149 0.94 -5.46 0.54
N PRO A 150 0.48 -6.34 -0.37
CA PRO A 150 1.09 -7.66 -0.48
C PRO A 150 2.47 -7.57 -1.11
N ASP A 151 3.31 -8.52 -0.74
CA ASP A 151 4.63 -8.68 -1.34
C ASP A 151 4.51 -8.84 -2.85
N SER A 152 5.40 -8.20 -3.59
CA SER A 152 5.50 -8.50 -5.01
C SER A 152 6.15 -9.87 -5.16
N ASP A 153 5.57 -10.71 -6.01
CA ASP A 153 6.00 -12.10 -6.22
C ASP A 153 7.34 -12.14 -6.99
N ARG A 154 8.40 -11.59 -6.41
CA ARG A 154 9.65 -11.19 -7.05
C ARG A 154 10.86 -11.98 -6.54
N GLU A 155 11.92 -11.96 -7.34
CA GLU A 155 13.17 -12.68 -7.05
C GLU A 155 14.25 -11.75 -6.49
N GLU A 156 13.97 -10.45 -6.38
CA GLU A 156 14.90 -9.43 -5.95
C GLU A 156 14.81 -9.16 -4.43
N VAL A 157 15.96 -9.22 -3.76
CA VAL A 157 16.18 -8.77 -2.38
C VAL A 157 17.31 -7.75 -2.39
N PHE A 158 17.18 -6.73 -1.55
CA PHE A 158 18.12 -5.63 -1.44
C PHE A 158 18.78 -5.67 -0.08
N ILE A 159 20.08 -5.45 -0.04
CA ILE A 159 20.82 -5.17 1.19
C ILE A 159 21.48 -3.82 0.99
N GLU A 160 21.27 -2.91 1.94
CA GLU A 160 22.03 -1.68 2.09
C GLU A 160 22.87 -1.82 3.37
N ALA A 161 24.16 -1.57 3.28
CA ALA A 161 25.07 -1.60 4.41
C ALA A 161 25.92 -0.33 4.40
N THR A 162 25.90 0.40 5.52
CA THR A 162 26.64 1.65 5.69
C THR A 162 27.77 1.42 6.67
N LEU A 163 29.00 1.66 6.24
CA LEU A 163 30.18 1.70 7.11
C LEU A 163 30.28 3.07 7.80
N PRO A 164 31.10 3.21 8.86
CA PRO A 164 31.25 4.49 9.54
C PRO A 164 31.63 5.61 8.57
N ASP A 165 31.03 6.78 8.74
CA ASP A 165 31.38 7.95 7.94
C ASP A 165 32.91 8.25 8.01
N GLY A 166 33.49 8.59 6.85
CA GLY A 166 34.95 8.75 6.68
C GLY A 166 35.71 7.48 6.28
N THR A 167 35.02 6.33 6.16
CA THR A 167 35.61 5.11 5.60
C THR A 167 35.97 5.30 4.12
N PRO A 168 37.23 5.07 3.69
CA PRO A 168 37.63 5.21 2.29
C PRO A 168 36.92 4.19 1.39
N LEU A 169 36.59 4.60 0.16
CA LEU A 169 35.90 3.73 -0.81
C LEU A 169 36.56 2.35 -1.01
N GLN A 170 37.90 2.25 -0.95
CA GLN A 170 38.60 0.96 -1.12
C GLN A 170 38.36 0.00 0.06
N GLU A 171 38.16 0.52 1.26
CA GLU A 171 37.83 -0.27 2.45
C GLU A 171 36.37 -0.74 2.38
N THR A 172 35.46 0.15 1.96
CA THR A 172 34.06 -0.18 1.65
C THR A 172 33.99 -1.25 0.55
N GLU A 173 34.81 -1.15 -0.49
CA GLU A 173 34.86 -2.14 -1.58
C GLU A 173 35.27 -3.52 -1.04
N ALA A 174 36.34 -3.60 -0.25
CA ALA A 174 36.78 -4.85 0.37
C ALA A 174 35.70 -5.45 1.29
N TYR A 175 35.05 -4.63 2.12
CA TYR A 175 33.96 -5.08 2.99
C TYR A 175 32.75 -5.56 2.17
N SER A 176 32.44 -4.88 1.07
CA SER A 176 31.34 -5.24 0.19
C SER A 176 31.58 -6.58 -0.53
N GLU A 177 32.82 -6.92 -0.87
CA GLU A 177 33.18 -8.23 -1.41
C GLU A 177 32.94 -9.34 -0.38
N GLU A 178 33.28 -9.11 0.89
CA GLU A 178 33.05 -10.09 1.97
C GLU A 178 31.56 -10.37 2.18
N ILE A 179 30.71 -9.34 2.20
CA ILE A 179 29.24 -9.51 2.28
C ILE A 179 28.72 -10.23 1.04
N ALA A 180 29.16 -9.83 -0.16
CA ALA A 180 28.69 -10.45 -1.40
C ALA A 180 29.03 -11.94 -1.47
N ASP A 181 30.24 -12.32 -1.04
CA ASP A 181 30.66 -13.72 -0.96
C ASP A 181 29.82 -14.50 0.05
N TRP A 182 29.57 -13.94 1.24
CA TRP A 182 28.72 -14.56 2.26
C TRP A 182 27.29 -14.82 1.76
N VAL A 183 26.66 -13.83 1.13
CA VAL A 183 25.32 -14.00 0.53
C VAL A 183 25.35 -15.06 -0.57
N ASN A 184 26.41 -15.09 -1.38
CA ASN A 184 26.54 -16.01 -2.52
C ASN A 184 26.82 -17.48 -2.11
N GLU A 185 27.16 -17.74 -0.83
CA GLU A 185 27.27 -19.11 -0.30
C GLU A 185 25.89 -19.77 -0.10
N GLU A 186 24.82 -18.99 0.01
CA GLU A 186 23.47 -19.51 0.19
C GLU A 186 22.98 -20.25 -1.06
N PRO A 187 22.45 -21.48 -0.94
CA PRO A 187 22.11 -22.32 -2.08
C PRO A 187 20.96 -21.74 -2.92
N PHE A 188 20.17 -20.84 -2.36
CA PHE A 188 19.06 -20.17 -3.03
C PHE A 188 19.46 -18.85 -3.70
N VAL A 189 20.71 -18.41 -3.62
CA VAL A 189 21.16 -17.20 -4.32
C VAL A 189 21.62 -17.55 -5.73
N ARG A 190 21.08 -16.84 -6.73
CA ARG A 190 21.40 -17.01 -8.15
C ARG A 190 22.52 -16.07 -8.60
N SER A 191 22.48 -14.83 -8.13
CA SER A 191 23.48 -13.81 -8.44
C SER A 191 23.37 -12.64 -7.48
N VAL A 192 24.52 -12.07 -7.13
CA VAL A 192 24.65 -10.82 -6.36
C VAL A 192 25.27 -9.77 -7.27
N SER A 193 24.71 -8.56 -7.29
CA SER A 193 25.32 -7.38 -7.90
C SER A 193 25.61 -6.37 -6.81
N THR A 194 26.86 -5.91 -6.74
CA THR A 194 27.33 -4.96 -5.72
C THR A 194 27.51 -3.58 -6.33
N PHE A 195 27.11 -2.55 -5.58
CA PHE A 195 27.24 -1.14 -5.91
C PHE A 195 27.88 -0.46 -4.71
N THR A 196 29.19 -0.22 -4.79
CA THR A 196 29.98 0.39 -3.71
C THR A 196 30.18 1.87 -4.02
N GLY A 197 29.93 2.75 -3.06
CA GLY A 197 30.05 4.20 -3.28
C GLY A 197 28.85 4.83 -3.99
N THR A 198 27.91 4.01 -4.47
CA THR A 198 26.85 4.46 -5.38
C THR A 198 25.50 3.84 -5.04
N ALA A 199 24.44 4.55 -5.38
CA ALA A 199 23.07 4.04 -5.37
C ALA A 199 22.91 2.81 -6.27
N ILE A 200 21.93 1.96 -5.94
CA ILE A 200 21.42 0.97 -6.90
C ILE A 200 20.75 1.75 -8.04
N PRO A 201 21.02 1.40 -9.32
CA PRO A 201 20.36 2.05 -10.44
C PRO A 201 18.84 2.03 -10.27
N ASP A 202 18.14 3.11 -10.65
CA ASP A 202 16.69 3.20 -10.56
C ASP A 202 15.99 2.02 -11.24
N LEU A 203 15.61 1.02 -10.44
CA LEU A 203 14.87 -0.14 -10.88
C LEU A 203 13.39 0.08 -10.52
N PHE A 204 12.51 0.01 -11.52
CA PHE A 204 11.06 0.01 -11.31
C PHE A 204 10.45 1.26 -10.63
N SER A 205 11.05 2.45 -10.81
CA SER A 205 10.51 3.73 -10.31
C SER A 205 10.35 3.77 -8.77
N SER A 206 11.13 2.97 -8.05
CA SER A 206 11.42 3.25 -6.64
C SER A 206 12.38 4.44 -6.59
N ASP A 207 11.97 5.51 -5.92
CA ASP A 207 12.82 6.65 -5.56
C ASP A 207 13.74 6.21 -4.40
N GLY A 208 14.52 5.16 -4.65
CA GLY A 208 15.23 4.36 -3.64
C GLY A 208 16.72 4.29 -3.88
N GLY A 209 17.29 5.23 -4.63
CA GLY A 209 18.72 5.42 -4.61
C GLY A 209 19.08 6.10 -3.29
N SER A 210 19.74 5.38 -2.38
CA SER A 210 20.52 6.01 -1.32
C SER A 210 21.48 7.04 -1.94
N GLU A 211 21.70 8.16 -1.26
CA GLU A 211 22.66 9.17 -1.75
C GLU A 211 24.04 8.52 -1.95
N GLU A 212 24.73 8.88 -3.04
CA GLU A 212 26.08 8.37 -3.32
C GLU A 212 27.03 8.78 -2.20
N SER A 213 27.65 7.80 -1.52
CA SER A 213 28.59 8.03 -0.42
C SER A 213 29.66 6.93 -0.38
N GLU A 214 30.91 7.30 -0.09
CA GLU A 214 32.06 6.37 -0.14
C GLU A 214 31.97 5.20 0.86
N ASN A 215 31.27 5.39 1.98
CA ASN A 215 31.04 4.38 3.02
C ASN A 215 29.82 3.47 2.76
N LEU A 216 29.14 3.63 1.62
CA LEU A 216 27.92 2.90 1.29
C LEU A 216 28.19 1.66 0.43
N ALA A 217 27.64 0.52 0.83
CA ALA A 217 27.65 -0.73 0.06
C ALA A 217 26.22 -1.23 -0.17
N ASN A 218 25.83 -1.26 -1.45
CA ASN A 218 24.50 -1.67 -1.89
C ASN A 218 24.55 -3.00 -2.64
N PHE A 219 23.56 -3.86 -2.41
CA PHE A 219 23.48 -5.19 -3.02
C PHE A 219 22.10 -5.43 -3.65
N LEU A 220 22.10 -5.84 -4.91
CA LEU A 220 20.93 -6.40 -5.60
C LEU A 220 21.11 -7.91 -5.75
N ILE A 221 20.28 -8.67 -5.03
CA ILE A 221 20.40 -10.12 -4.92
C ILE A 221 19.20 -10.76 -5.62
N TYR A 222 19.49 -11.71 -6.51
CA TYR A 222 18.48 -12.53 -7.17
C TYR A 222 18.41 -13.91 -6.50
N ILE A 223 17.26 -14.26 -5.94
CA ILE A 223 17.02 -15.56 -5.27
C ILE A 223 16.25 -16.55 -6.16
N ASP A 224 16.37 -17.84 -5.86
CA ASP A 224 15.57 -18.90 -6.44
C ASP A 224 14.27 -19.10 -5.63
N LYS A 225 13.18 -18.60 -6.21
CA LYS A 225 11.83 -18.65 -5.64
C LYS A 225 11.25 -20.05 -5.47
N ASP A 226 11.82 -21.06 -6.10
CA ASP A 226 11.39 -22.44 -5.87
C ASP A 226 11.90 -22.97 -4.51
N MET A 227 12.88 -22.28 -3.88
CA MET A 227 13.49 -22.67 -2.61
C MET A 227 13.08 -21.79 -1.43
N ILE A 228 13.00 -20.48 -1.61
CA ILE A 228 12.65 -19.53 -0.54
C ILE A 228 11.88 -18.34 -1.11
N ASP A 229 10.94 -17.81 -0.33
CA ASP A 229 10.26 -16.56 -0.65
C ASP A 229 11.15 -15.36 -0.28
N ALA A 230 11.07 -14.26 -1.04
CA ALA A 230 11.90 -13.07 -0.81
C ALA A 230 11.76 -12.51 0.61
N ARG A 231 10.56 -12.59 1.19
CA ARG A 231 10.28 -12.19 2.57
C ARG A 231 11.02 -13.03 3.61
N ASP A 232 11.09 -14.35 3.38
CA ASP A 232 11.79 -15.26 4.28
C ASP A 232 13.31 -15.05 4.20
N ALA A 233 13.84 -14.82 2.98
CA ALA A 233 15.25 -14.47 2.79
C ALA A 233 15.59 -13.12 3.46
N MET A 234 14.71 -12.12 3.31
CA MET A 234 14.86 -10.82 3.98
C MET A 234 14.88 -10.97 5.51
N ASN A 235 13.91 -11.68 6.09
CA ASN A 235 13.87 -11.91 7.54
C ASN A 235 15.13 -12.65 8.03
N GLN A 236 15.58 -13.67 7.31
CA GLN A 236 16.79 -14.41 7.64
C GLN A 236 18.02 -13.50 7.64
N TRP A 237 18.26 -12.75 6.56
CA TRP A 237 19.43 -11.89 6.46
C TRP A 237 19.37 -10.69 7.41
N SER A 238 18.18 -10.14 7.71
CA SER A 238 18.03 -9.10 8.73
C SER A 238 18.49 -9.58 10.12
N GLU A 239 18.33 -10.86 10.44
CA GLU A 239 18.79 -11.44 11.71
C GLU A 239 20.28 -11.82 11.66
N GLU A 240 20.76 -12.39 10.55
CA GLU A 240 22.11 -12.96 10.44
C GLU A 240 23.19 -11.92 10.14
N LEU A 241 22.89 -10.89 9.34
CA LEU A 241 23.84 -9.87 8.90
C LEU A 241 24.56 -9.16 10.05
N PRO A 242 23.88 -8.64 11.10
CA PRO A 242 24.56 -7.99 12.22
C PRO A 242 25.41 -8.95 13.08
N GLU A 243 25.08 -10.24 13.09
CA GLU A 243 25.88 -11.25 13.81
C GLU A 243 27.13 -11.65 13.01
N ALA A 244 27.02 -11.69 11.67
CA ALA A 244 28.11 -12.04 10.77
C ALA A 244 29.09 -10.88 10.54
N PHE A 245 28.56 -9.66 10.45
CA PHE A 245 29.28 -8.45 10.06
C PHE A 245 29.15 -7.39 11.16
N GLY A 246 30.24 -7.19 11.91
CA GLY A 246 30.34 -6.11 12.90
C GLY A 246 30.96 -4.86 12.31
N GLY A 247 30.64 -3.69 12.89
CA GLY A 247 31.23 -2.41 12.50
C GLY A 247 30.44 -1.63 11.45
N LEU A 248 29.26 -2.10 11.06
CA LEU A 248 28.31 -1.32 10.27
C LEU A 248 27.67 -0.23 11.15
N GLU A 249 27.56 0.97 10.59
CA GLU A 249 26.80 2.08 11.18
C GLU A 249 25.29 1.81 11.05
N SER A 250 24.86 1.35 9.87
CA SER A 250 23.49 0.90 9.64
C SER A 250 23.45 -0.21 8.60
N TYR A 251 22.37 -0.99 8.63
CA TYR A 251 22.05 -1.95 7.58
C TYR A 251 20.54 -2.06 7.43
N GLU A 252 20.10 -2.28 6.19
CA GLU A 252 18.71 -2.53 5.85
C GLU A 252 18.65 -3.70 4.86
N VAL A 253 17.78 -4.66 5.14
CA VAL A 253 17.41 -5.69 4.17
C VAL A 253 15.96 -5.45 3.78
N SER A 254 15.73 -5.24 2.48
CA SER A 254 14.41 -4.88 1.97
C SER A 254 14.06 -5.66 0.70
N ILE A 255 12.77 -5.68 0.36
CA ILE A 255 12.27 -6.28 -0.88
C ILE A 255 11.34 -5.31 -1.59
N ILE A 256 11.11 -5.54 -2.88
CA ILE A 256 10.11 -4.74 -3.61
C ILE A 256 8.71 -5.11 -3.12
N GLU A 257 8.04 -4.16 -2.48
CA GLU A 257 6.64 -4.27 -2.11
C GLU A 257 5.72 -3.77 -3.23
N SER A 258 4.49 -4.29 -3.29
CA SER A 258 3.52 -3.85 -4.31
C SER A 258 2.83 -2.54 -3.89
N GLY A 259 3.46 -1.40 -4.08
CA GLY A 259 2.87 -0.11 -3.72
C GLY A 259 3.86 1.06 -3.83
N PRO A 260 3.48 2.28 -3.44
CA PRO A 260 4.43 3.36 -3.19
C PRO A 260 5.41 2.94 -2.08
N PRO A 261 6.67 3.44 -2.09
CA PRO A 261 7.56 3.29 -0.94
C PRO A 261 6.91 3.94 0.29
N VAL A 262 6.96 3.23 1.42
CA VAL A 262 6.27 3.60 2.67
C VAL A 262 7.23 4.08 3.76
N GLY A 263 8.53 4.16 3.46
CA GLY A 263 9.57 4.54 4.40
C GLY A 263 9.77 3.52 5.52
N ALA A 264 10.43 3.95 6.60
CA ALA A 264 10.66 3.10 7.76
C ALA A 264 9.34 2.74 8.49
N PRO A 265 9.27 1.57 9.15
CA PRO A 265 8.08 1.15 9.91
C PRO A 265 7.64 2.17 10.97
N ILE A 266 8.62 2.78 11.63
CA ILE A 266 8.47 3.88 12.59
C ILE A 266 9.44 4.98 12.15
N ALA A 267 8.95 6.21 11.98
CA ALA A 267 9.78 7.36 11.66
C ALA A 267 9.38 8.55 12.54
N ILE A 268 10.34 9.18 13.20
CA ILE A 268 10.15 10.35 14.06
C ILE A 268 10.82 11.53 13.39
N GLU A 269 10.02 12.43 12.83
CA GLU A 269 10.51 13.65 12.19
C GLU A 269 10.65 14.74 13.26
N ILE A 270 11.88 15.19 13.47
CA ILE A 270 12.21 16.28 14.38
C ILE A 270 12.56 17.49 13.54
N GLN A 271 11.75 18.53 13.64
CA GLN A 271 11.99 19.80 12.96
C GLN A 271 12.53 20.83 13.95
N GLY A 272 13.52 21.63 13.55
CA GLY A 272 14.18 22.59 14.43
C GLY A 272 14.86 23.75 13.71
N GLU A 273 15.14 24.84 14.43
CA GLU A 273 15.82 26.02 13.85
C GLU A 273 17.35 25.86 13.76
N THR A 274 17.96 25.17 14.73
CA THR A 274 19.43 24.99 14.84
C THR A 274 19.83 23.52 14.73
N ILE A 275 21.04 23.27 14.23
CA ILE A 275 21.58 21.90 14.08
C ILE A 275 21.85 21.27 15.45
N ASP A 276 22.40 22.05 16.39
CA ASP A 276 22.70 21.56 17.74
C ASP A 276 21.43 21.07 18.45
N ALA A 277 20.33 21.83 18.38
CA ALA A 277 19.06 21.41 18.98
C ALA A 277 18.49 20.16 18.29
N LEU A 278 18.66 20.03 16.96
CA LEU A 278 18.24 18.85 16.22
C LEU A 278 19.03 17.60 16.63
N LEU A 279 20.36 17.71 16.76
CA LEU A 279 21.24 16.61 17.16
C LEU A 279 20.98 16.17 18.60
N ASP A 280 20.80 17.12 19.52
CA ASP A 280 20.47 16.81 20.90
C ASP A 280 19.15 16.04 20.99
N LYS A 281 18.13 16.49 20.24
CA LYS A 281 16.79 15.87 20.24
C LYS A 281 16.72 14.56 19.47
N SER A 282 17.46 14.41 18.38
CA SER A 282 17.55 13.14 17.66
C SER A 282 18.23 12.09 18.52
N GLY A 283 19.31 12.44 19.23
CA GLY A 283 19.97 11.55 20.18
C GLY A 283 19.06 11.11 21.32
N GLU A 284 18.29 12.03 21.92
CA GLU A 284 17.27 11.71 22.94
C GLU A 284 16.20 10.75 22.38
N ALA A 285 15.68 11.01 21.17
CA ALA A 285 14.68 10.16 20.52
C ALA A 285 15.23 8.76 20.17
N GLN A 286 16.47 8.69 19.69
CA GLN A 286 17.18 7.43 19.42
C GLN A 286 17.35 6.62 20.70
N GLU A 287 17.73 7.25 21.82
CA GLU A 287 17.87 6.56 23.10
C GLU A 287 16.53 5.99 23.60
N VAL A 288 15.42 6.72 23.44
CA VAL A 288 14.08 6.24 23.80
C VAL A 288 13.71 5.00 22.96
N LEU A 289 13.92 5.07 21.64
CA LEU A 289 13.59 3.96 20.73
C LEU A 289 14.50 2.74 20.95
N ALA A 290 15.81 2.94 21.08
CA ALA A 290 16.79 1.87 21.25
C ALA A 290 16.62 1.12 22.58
N ASN A 291 16.15 1.79 23.63
CA ASN A 291 15.85 1.16 24.92
C ASN A 291 14.49 0.44 24.98
N THR A 292 13.68 0.55 23.92
CA THR A 292 12.34 -0.05 23.89
C THR A 292 12.41 -1.53 23.50
N GLU A 293 11.77 -2.39 24.31
CA GLU A 293 11.75 -3.83 24.06
C GLU A 293 11.06 -4.15 22.73
N GLY A 294 11.80 -4.78 21.82
CA GLY A 294 11.32 -5.21 20.50
C GLY A 294 11.80 -4.35 19.32
N VAL A 295 12.56 -3.27 19.57
CA VAL A 295 13.27 -2.53 18.51
C VAL A 295 14.62 -3.19 18.25
N LEU A 296 14.92 -3.51 16.99
CA LEU A 296 16.17 -4.17 16.59
C LEU A 296 17.25 -3.18 16.16
N ASN A 297 16.84 -2.17 15.39
CA ASN A 297 17.74 -1.16 14.85
C ASN A 297 17.09 0.23 14.91
N VAL A 298 17.90 1.25 15.18
CA VAL A 298 17.51 2.66 15.18
C VAL A 298 18.64 3.44 14.52
N ASP A 299 18.30 4.28 13.56
CA ASP A 299 19.23 5.17 12.89
C ASP A 299 18.59 6.53 12.62
N ASP A 300 19.35 7.44 12.02
CA ASP A 300 18.86 8.72 11.54
C ASP A 300 19.38 9.04 10.13
N ASP A 301 18.85 10.11 9.55
CA ASP A 301 19.23 10.63 8.24
C ASP A 301 20.28 11.77 8.33
N ILE A 302 20.85 12.05 9.51
CA ILE A 302 21.85 13.11 9.69
C ILE A 302 23.28 12.54 9.68
N GLY A 303 23.46 11.26 9.99
CA GLY A 303 24.75 10.55 9.96
C GLY A 303 25.68 10.92 11.10
N THR A 304 26.83 10.26 11.16
CA THR A 304 27.85 10.49 12.19
C THR A 304 28.74 11.68 11.82
N ALA A 305 29.15 12.46 12.83
CA ALA A 305 30.07 13.56 12.59
C ALA A 305 31.42 13.04 12.05
N VAL A 306 31.90 13.65 10.97
CA VAL A 306 33.17 13.29 10.34
C VAL A 306 34.28 14.25 10.76
N GLU A 307 35.45 13.69 11.03
CA GLU A 307 36.67 14.48 11.20
C GLU A 307 37.00 15.21 9.89
N SER A 308 37.15 16.52 9.98
CA SER A 308 37.39 17.40 8.84
C SER A 308 38.44 18.45 9.19
N TYR A 309 39.22 18.86 8.20
CA TYR A 309 40.21 19.93 8.34
C TYR A 309 39.60 21.26 7.91
N GLN A 310 39.34 22.15 8.89
CA GLN A 310 38.91 23.51 8.63
C GLN A 310 40.12 24.43 8.43
N MET A 311 40.26 24.95 7.22
CA MET A 311 41.33 25.90 6.89
C MET A 311 40.91 27.34 7.20
N GLN A 312 41.54 27.96 8.20
CA GLN A 312 41.35 29.37 8.53
C GLN A 312 42.47 30.22 7.93
N LEU A 313 42.09 31.30 7.25
CA LEU A 313 43.02 32.23 6.63
C LEU A 313 43.41 33.36 7.59
N ASP A 314 44.70 33.58 7.78
CA ASP A 314 45.23 34.74 8.49
C ASP A 314 45.15 35.98 7.57
N ARG A 315 44.16 36.83 7.85
CA ARG A 315 43.91 38.03 7.05
C ARG A 315 44.98 39.09 7.23
N ASP A 316 45.67 39.14 8.38
CA ASP A 316 46.69 40.14 8.64
C ASP A 316 47.93 39.85 7.76
N VAL A 317 48.36 38.58 7.69
CA VAL A 317 49.47 38.13 6.82
C VAL A 317 49.14 38.35 5.34
N MET A 318 47.88 38.09 4.95
CA MET A 318 47.41 38.35 3.58
C MET A 318 47.42 39.84 3.22
N GLU A 319 46.95 40.71 4.11
CA GLU A 319 46.92 42.17 3.89
C GLU A 319 48.33 42.78 3.80
N ASP A 320 49.25 42.36 4.67
CA ASP A 320 50.63 42.84 4.70
C ASP A 320 51.42 42.45 3.44
N ASN A 321 51.09 41.32 2.82
CA ASN A 321 51.73 40.82 1.60
C ASN A 321 50.90 41.04 0.32
N ASN A 322 49.74 41.69 0.42
CA ASN A 322 48.80 41.95 -0.69
C ASN A 322 48.36 40.67 -1.42
N PHE A 323 48.20 39.57 -0.69
CA PHE A 323 47.61 38.33 -1.21
C PHE A 323 46.09 38.47 -1.29
N SER A 324 45.52 38.02 -2.41
CA SER A 324 44.07 37.98 -2.58
C SER A 324 43.49 36.65 -2.11
N SER A 325 42.24 36.63 -1.61
CA SER A 325 41.57 35.37 -1.26
C SER A 325 41.47 34.41 -2.44
N SER A 326 41.32 34.93 -3.67
CA SER A 326 41.31 34.09 -4.89
C SER A 326 42.65 33.39 -5.11
N GLU A 327 43.76 34.09 -4.92
CA GLU A 327 45.10 33.52 -5.13
C GLU A 327 45.41 32.41 -4.12
N ILE A 328 44.99 32.57 -2.87
CA ILE A 328 45.11 31.52 -1.85
C ILE A 328 44.18 30.34 -2.17
N SER A 329 42.92 30.60 -2.53
CA SER A 329 41.97 29.55 -2.91
C SER A 329 42.45 28.76 -4.14
N ASP A 330 42.98 29.42 -5.17
CA ASP A 330 43.50 28.77 -6.37
C ASP A 330 44.73 27.90 -6.05
N THR A 331 45.57 28.35 -5.12
CA THR A 331 46.75 27.60 -4.65
C THR A 331 46.32 26.36 -3.85
N LEU A 332 45.37 26.51 -2.94
CA LEU A 332 44.83 25.39 -2.16
C LEU A 332 44.10 24.37 -3.05
N ALA A 333 43.30 24.84 -4.01
CA ALA A 333 42.63 23.97 -4.98
C ALA A 333 43.63 23.21 -5.86
N ALA A 334 44.74 23.86 -6.25
CA ALA A 334 45.81 23.21 -7.01
C ALA A 334 46.51 22.09 -6.23
N ILE A 335 46.58 22.21 -4.89
CA ILE A 335 47.16 21.22 -3.99
C ILE A 335 46.18 20.06 -3.75
N GLY A 336 44.90 20.37 -3.47
CA GLY A 336 43.86 19.38 -3.18
C GLY A 336 43.25 18.74 -4.43
N GLU A 337 42.32 19.44 -5.08
CA GLU A 337 41.59 18.90 -6.24
C GLU A 337 42.44 18.74 -7.51
N GLY A 338 43.62 19.35 -7.53
CA GLY A 338 44.50 19.40 -8.68
C GLY A 338 44.11 20.47 -9.70
N VAL A 339 45.04 20.78 -10.60
CA VAL A 339 44.85 21.83 -11.61
C VAL A 339 44.13 21.27 -12.84
N PRO A 340 42.94 21.77 -13.21
CA PRO A 340 42.25 21.32 -14.41
C PRO A 340 42.98 21.78 -15.68
N LEU A 341 43.24 20.83 -16.58
CA LEU A 341 43.82 21.07 -17.92
C LEU A 341 42.75 21.17 -19.01
N GLY A 342 41.52 20.76 -18.71
CA GLY A 342 40.38 20.72 -19.61
C GLY A 342 40.10 19.32 -20.15
N GLU A 343 39.11 19.25 -21.05
CA GLU A 343 38.64 17.98 -21.62
C GLU A 343 39.46 17.56 -22.84
N PHE A 344 39.88 16.29 -22.88
CA PHE A 344 40.59 15.69 -24.00
C PHE A 344 39.83 14.49 -24.55
N ASP A 345 39.71 14.43 -25.88
CA ASP A 345 39.12 13.29 -26.59
C ASP A 345 40.08 12.10 -26.58
N VAL A 346 39.67 11.03 -25.92
CA VAL A 346 40.33 9.71 -25.93
C VAL A 346 39.32 8.70 -26.47
N ASP A 347 39.60 8.16 -27.66
CA ASP A 347 38.76 7.17 -28.34
C ASP A 347 37.28 7.57 -28.57
N GLY A 348 37.00 8.86 -28.69
CA GLY A 348 35.66 9.41 -28.91
C GLY A 348 34.92 9.80 -27.63
N GLU A 349 35.56 9.66 -26.46
CA GLU A 349 35.08 10.13 -25.16
C GLU A 349 35.89 11.34 -24.70
N LEU A 350 35.21 12.41 -24.31
CA LEU A 350 35.84 13.58 -23.69
C LEU A 350 36.09 13.28 -22.21
N LEU A 351 37.35 13.20 -21.82
CA LEU A 351 37.77 12.98 -20.44
C LEU A 351 38.29 14.28 -19.84
N ASP A 352 37.92 14.60 -18.60
CA ASP A 352 38.50 15.71 -17.85
C ASP A 352 39.91 15.32 -17.38
N TRP A 353 40.90 16.16 -17.65
CA TRP A 353 42.29 15.93 -17.25
C TRP A 353 42.67 16.93 -16.17
N ARG A 354 43.23 16.42 -15.07
CA ARG A 354 43.75 17.22 -13.95
C ARG A 354 45.19 16.84 -13.66
N VAL A 355 45.98 17.81 -13.22
CA VAL A 355 47.31 17.58 -12.63
C VAL A 355 47.16 17.64 -11.12
N ALA A 356 47.21 16.50 -10.47
CA ALA A 356 47.18 16.39 -9.02
C ALA A 356 48.56 16.00 -8.48
N TYR A 357 48.79 16.29 -7.21
CA TYR A 357 49.94 15.79 -6.47
C TYR A 357 49.67 14.36 -6.00
N ASP A 358 50.64 13.46 -6.19
CA ASP A 358 50.56 12.07 -5.75
C ASP A 358 51.25 11.94 -4.38
N GLY A 359 50.55 12.35 -3.31
CA GLY A 359 51.05 12.37 -1.94
C GLY A 359 50.08 13.03 -0.95
N ASN A 360 50.52 13.24 0.30
CA ASN A 360 49.69 13.89 1.32
C ASN A 360 49.66 15.41 1.09
N GLU A 361 48.47 15.95 0.85
CA GLU A 361 48.21 17.35 0.53
C GLU A 361 48.52 18.28 1.71
N VAL A 362 48.36 17.79 2.94
CA VAL A 362 48.64 18.56 4.18
C VAL A 362 50.12 18.89 4.30
N ASP A 363 51.00 17.95 3.90
CA ASP A 363 52.46 18.15 3.95
C ASP A 363 52.92 19.25 2.99
N LEU A 364 52.16 19.53 1.92
CA LEU A 364 52.50 20.57 0.95
C LEU A 364 52.29 21.99 1.47
N LEU A 365 51.53 22.18 2.55
CA LEU A 365 51.32 23.50 3.13
C LEU A 365 52.63 24.11 3.67
N ASP A 366 53.54 23.25 4.14
CA ASP A 366 54.87 23.66 4.62
C ASP A 366 55.89 23.83 3.49
N GLU A 367 55.59 23.33 2.28
CA GLU A 367 56.51 23.35 1.13
C GLU A 367 56.14 24.40 0.09
N VAL A 368 54.86 24.76 -0.03
CA VAL A 368 54.37 25.72 -1.02
C VAL A 368 54.61 27.14 -0.54
N THR A 369 55.32 27.92 -1.36
CA THR A 369 55.62 29.34 -1.08
C THR A 369 54.96 30.26 -2.09
N LEU A 370 54.37 31.34 -1.61
CA LEU A 370 53.81 32.43 -2.42
C LEU A 370 54.73 33.65 -2.38
N GLU A 371 54.87 34.33 -3.51
CA GLU A 371 55.75 35.50 -3.61
C GLU A 371 55.03 36.74 -3.06
N GLY A 372 55.41 37.17 -1.85
CA GLY A 372 54.91 38.39 -1.23
C GLY A 372 55.60 39.65 -1.77
N ILE A 373 55.29 40.81 -1.17
CA ILE A 373 55.84 42.11 -1.60
C ILE A 373 57.36 42.20 -1.33
N GLU A 374 57.80 41.76 -0.15
CA GLU A 374 59.20 41.86 0.29
C GLU A 374 59.92 40.51 0.35
N GLU A 375 59.20 39.44 0.66
CA GLU A 375 59.74 38.08 0.78
C GLU A 375 58.70 37.03 0.40
N SER A 376 59.17 35.83 0.04
CA SER A 376 58.28 34.68 -0.19
C SER A 376 57.75 34.17 1.16
N VAL A 377 56.45 33.93 1.23
CA VAL A 377 55.74 33.47 2.44
C VAL A 377 55.31 32.02 2.24
N VAL A 378 55.51 31.18 3.24
CA VAL A 378 55.07 29.77 3.20
C VAL A 378 53.56 29.70 3.40
N LEU A 379 52.88 28.78 2.73
CA LEU A 379 51.42 28.67 2.79
C LEU A 379 50.92 28.35 4.21
N SER A 380 51.68 27.61 5.02
CA SER A 380 51.39 27.35 6.44
C SER A 380 51.48 28.58 7.35
N ASP A 381 52.14 29.66 6.93
CA ASP A 381 52.10 30.96 7.64
C ASP A 381 50.81 31.75 7.34
N ILE A 382 50.06 31.36 6.30
CA ILE A 382 48.83 32.02 5.85
C ILE A 382 47.59 31.21 6.23
N VAL A 383 47.69 29.89 6.20
CA VAL A 383 46.59 28.95 6.42
C VAL A 383 46.82 28.15 7.69
N THR A 384 45.96 28.36 8.68
CA THR A 384 45.91 27.51 9.87
C THR A 384 44.91 26.38 9.65
N ILE A 385 45.32 25.14 9.83
CA ILE A 385 44.41 24.00 9.84
C ILE A 385 43.92 23.76 11.26
N GLU A 386 42.61 23.70 11.44
CA GLU A 386 41.96 23.23 12.65
C GLU A 386 41.22 21.92 12.36
N GLU A 387 41.42 20.92 13.21
CA GLU A 387 40.59 19.71 13.20
C GLU A 387 39.22 20.06 13.78
N ALA A 388 38.16 19.75 13.03
CA ALA A 388 36.78 19.97 13.41
C ALA A 388 35.95 18.74 13.06
N GLU A 389 34.93 18.47 13.86
CA GLU A 389 33.89 17.50 13.51
C GLU A 389 32.76 18.23 12.80
N ILE A 390 32.40 17.78 11.61
CA ILE A 390 31.29 18.37 10.83
C ILE A 390 30.21 17.32 10.61
N THR A 391 28.96 17.75 10.65
CA THR A 391 27.84 16.90 10.25
C THR A 391 27.84 16.75 8.73
N PRO A 392 27.85 15.52 8.19
CA PRO A 392 28.00 15.29 6.76
C PRO A 392 26.80 15.79 5.95
N ARG A 393 25.60 15.81 6.54
CA ARG A 393 24.35 16.17 5.87
C ARG A 393 23.40 16.96 6.78
N ILE A 394 22.54 17.77 6.15
CA ILE A 394 21.49 18.53 6.84
C ILE A 394 20.21 18.38 6.02
N PRO A 395 19.32 17.44 6.39
CA PRO A 395 18.07 17.22 5.68
C PRO A 395 17.13 18.42 5.84
N HIS A 396 16.30 18.65 4.82
CA HIS A 396 15.30 19.71 4.86
C HIS A 396 13.96 19.22 4.30
N SER A 397 12.87 19.60 4.96
CA SER A 397 11.49 19.41 4.50
C SER A 397 10.75 20.74 4.47
N ASP A 398 10.13 21.05 3.34
CA ASP A 398 9.44 22.34 3.08
C ASP A 398 10.26 23.60 3.44
N GLY A 399 11.59 23.50 3.31
CA GLY A 399 12.54 24.58 3.59
C GLY A 399 12.94 24.74 5.06
N ASN A 400 12.50 23.84 5.94
CA ASN A 400 12.93 23.77 7.34
C ASN A 400 13.90 22.60 7.52
N ARG A 401 14.85 22.74 8.44
CA ARG A 401 15.77 21.64 8.80
C ARG A 401 14.99 20.57 9.55
N ILE A 402 15.23 19.32 9.19
CA ILE A 402 14.65 18.16 9.87
C ILE A 402 15.73 17.12 10.13
N VAL A 403 15.48 16.27 11.13
CA VAL A 403 16.17 15.00 11.32
C VAL A 403 15.10 13.92 11.48
N THR A 404 15.20 12.86 10.70
CA THR A 404 14.28 11.73 10.74
C THR A 404 14.95 10.57 11.46
N VAL A 405 14.51 10.29 12.69
CA VAL A 405 14.94 9.09 13.41
C VAL A 405 14.07 7.93 12.98
N ARG A 406 14.67 6.87 12.44
CA ARG A 406 13.96 5.68 11.95
C ARG A 406 14.18 4.53 12.92
N ALA A 407 13.15 3.71 13.13
CA ALA A 407 13.25 2.51 13.96
C ALA A 407 12.61 1.29 13.29
N PHE A 408 13.32 0.17 13.39
CA PHE A 408 12.95 -1.10 12.79
C PHE A 408 12.59 -2.11 13.89
N PRO A 409 11.32 -2.52 13.98
CA PRO A 409 10.88 -3.49 14.97
C PRO A 409 11.23 -4.91 14.57
N GLY A 410 11.45 -5.78 15.56
CA GLY A 410 11.59 -7.23 15.37
C GLY A 410 10.23 -7.93 15.32
N GLU A 411 10.03 -8.95 16.17
CA GLU A 411 8.76 -9.69 16.21
C GLU A 411 7.59 -8.87 16.78
N ARG A 412 7.86 -7.76 17.48
CA ARG A 412 6.84 -6.90 18.08
C ARG A 412 6.27 -5.95 17.02
N GLY A 413 4.96 -5.70 17.02
CA GLY A 413 4.34 -4.78 16.07
C GLY A 413 4.74 -3.32 16.31
N ALA A 414 4.99 -2.57 15.23
CA ALA A 414 5.32 -1.14 15.28
C ALA A 414 4.28 -0.30 16.05
N ASP A 415 2.98 -0.60 15.86
CA ASP A 415 1.88 0.04 16.58
C ASP A 415 2.01 -0.07 18.11
N ASP A 416 2.40 -1.25 18.60
CA ASP A 416 2.54 -1.52 20.03
C ASP A 416 3.77 -0.83 20.63
N ILE A 417 4.79 -0.59 19.81
CA ILE A 417 6.00 0.15 20.19
C ILE A 417 5.67 1.64 20.26
N ILE A 418 5.09 2.21 19.20
CA ILE A 418 4.68 3.62 19.16
C ILE A 418 3.77 3.95 20.34
N ALA A 419 2.75 3.13 20.61
CA ALA A 419 1.82 3.36 21.71
C ALA A 419 2.46 3.33 23.11
N GLU A 420 3.64 2.72 23.26
CA GLU A 420 4.42 2.73 24.50
C GLU A 420 5.27 4.00 24.62
N VAL A 421 5.90 4.44 23.52
CA VAL A 421 6.88 5.54 23.52
C VAL A 421 6.32 6.90 23.12
N GLU A 422 5.08 6.97 22.61
CA GLU A 422 4.46 8.21 22.09
C GLU A 422 4.52 9.36 23.09
N ASP A 423 4.12 9.11 24.35
CA ASP A 423 4.13 10.15 25.39
C ASP A 423 5.56 10.63 25.71
N ASP A 424 6.54 9.72 25.67
CA ASP A 424 7.95 10.03 25.97
C ASP A 424 8.60 10.81 24.81
N LEU A 425 8.31 10.45 23.57
CA LEU A 425 8.79 11.14 22.36
C LEU A 425 8.17 12.54 22.25
N LEU A 426 6.86 12.69 22.48
CA LEU A 426 6.20 14.00 22.45
C LEU A 426 6.64 14.89 23.62
N ALA A 427 7.13 14.32 24.72
CA ALA A 427 7.69 15.09 25.82
C ALA A 427 9.07 15.70 25.49
N LEU A 428 9.72 15.28 24.39
CA LEU A 428 10.99 15.86 23.94
C LEU A 428 10.80 17.21 23.22
N GLU A 429 9.58 17.53 22.75
CA GLU A 429 9.26 18.81 22.10
C GLU A 429 9.56 20.01 23.01
N ASP A 430 10.10 21.08 22.44
CA ASP A 430 10.37 22.34 23.14
C ASP A 430 9.98 23.59 22.32
N GLU A 431 10.46 24.78 22.70
CA GLU A 431 10.13 26.01 21.95
C GLU A 431 10.87 26.12 20.61
N GLU A 432 11.98 25.37 20.43
CA GLU A 432 12.85 25.40 19.26
C GLU A 432 12.67 24.17 18.34
N THR A 433 12.10 23.07 18.86
CA THR A 433 11.85 21.84 18.10
C THR A 433 10.39 21.37 18.17
N SER A 434 9.92 20.79 17.07
CA SER A 434 8.64 20.09 16.99
C SER A 434 8.84 18.67 16.50
N ILE A 435 8.07 17.72 17.03
CA ILE A 435 8.23 16.30 16.76
C ILE A 435 6.95 15.76 16.14
N THR A 436 7.08 15.16 14.96
CA THR A 436 6.00 14.47 14.28
C THR A 436 6.30 12.99 14.24
N ILE A 437 5.43 12.19 14.86
CA ILE A 437 5.49 10.74 14.79
C ILE A 437 4.79 10.30 13.49
N GLY A 438 5.54 9.60 12.64
CA GLY A 438 5.10 9.12 11.34
C GLY A 438 5.63 7.73 11.04
N GLY A 439 6.00 7.52 9.78
CA GLY A 439 6.39 6.22 9.24
C GLY A 439 5.21 5.45 8.65
N GLU A 440 5.51 4.26 8.14
CA GLU A 440 4.54 3.43 7.43
C GLU A 440 3.26 3.20 8.26
N THR A 441 3.41 3.00 9.57
CA THR A 441 2.29 2.69 10.47
C THR A 441 1.24 3.80 10.54
N ALA A 442 1.68 5.07 10.59
CA ALA A 442 0.79 6.23 10.56
C ALA A 442 0.09 6.35 9.19
N GLU A 443 0.83 6.20 8.10
CA GLU A 443 0.26 6.24 6.74
C GLU A 443 -0.77 5.12 6.50
N ARG A 444 -0.47 3.90 6.96
CA ARG A 444 -1.38 2.75 6.96
C ARG A 444 -2.69 3.12 7.65
N THR A 445 -2.62 3.65 8.87
CA THR A 445 -3.78 4.03 9.66
C THR A 445 -4.62 5.10 8.97
N ASP A 446 -3.99 6.14 8.44
CA ASP A 446 -4.67 7.20 7.70
C ASP A 446 -5.40 6.69 6.47
N VAL A 447 -4.75 5.83 5.68
CA VAL A 447 -5.38 5.21 4.51
C VAL A 447 -6.55 4.30 4.93
N PHE A 448 -6.42 3.51 6.01
CA PHE A 448 -7.53 2.71 6.53
C PHE A 448 -8.71 3.57 6.98
N ILE A 449 -8.46 4.71 7.64
CA ILE A 449 -9.50 5.68 8.02
C ILE A 449 -10.19 6.23 6.76
N GLN A 450 -9.42 6.64 5.75
CA GLN A 450 -9.95 7.16 4.48
C GLN A 450 -10.80 6.11 3.75
N ILE A 451 -10.37 4.85 3.72
CA ILE A 451 -11.15 3.74 3.15
C ILE A 451 -12.43 3.51 3.94
N GLY A 452 -12.37 3.57 5.27
CA GLY A 452 -13.54 3.50 6.14
C GLY A 452 -14.56 4.60 5.82
N GLN A 453 -14.10 5.83 5.62
CA GLN A 453 -14.94 6.95 5.18
C GLN A 453 -15.55 6.70 3.80
N ILE A 454 -14.76 6.20 2.84
CA ILE A 454 -15.24 5.81 1.51
C ILE A 454 -16.29 4.71 1.60
N PHE A 455 -16.10 3.73 2.46
CA PHE A 455 -17.08 2.66 2.66
C PHE A 455 -18.42 3.21 3.15
N ILE A 456 -18.39 4.17 4.09
CA ILE A 456 -19.60 4.88 4.54
C ILE A 456 -20.27 5.60 3.37
N VAL A 457 -19.50 6.30 2.53
CA VAL A 457 -20.01 6.97 1.32
C VAL A 457 -20.63 5.95 0.35
N VAL A 458 -20.00 4.82 0.12
CA VAL A 458 -20.52 3.72 -0.73
C VAL A 458 -21.84 3.19 -0.19
N VAL A 459 -21.91 2.87 1.11
CA VAL A 459 -23.13 2.39 1.77
C VAL A 459 -24.24 3.43 1.66
N PHE A 460 -23.91 4.71 1.83
CA PHE A 460 -24.86 5.81 1.69
C PHE A 460 -25.38 5.97 0.26
N LEU A 461 -24.50 5.92 -0.75
CA LEU A 461 -24.86 5.95 -2.17
C LEU A 461 -25.77 4.77 -2.54
N ILE A 462 -25.41 3.57 -2.06
CA ILE A 462 -26.24 2.36 -2.22
C ILE A 462 -27.62 2.60 -1.61
N LEU A 463 -27.69 3.11 -0.36
CA LEU A 463 -28.95 3.37 0.32
C LEU A 463 -29.82 4.35 -0.47
N ILE A 464 -29.26 5.43 -1.01
CA ILE A 464 -29.99 6.41 -1.83
C ILE A 464 -30.55 5.77 -3.10
N VAL A 465 -29.72 5.08 -3.88
CA VAL A 465 -30.16 4.46 -5.14
C VAL A 465 -31.25 3.43 -4.87
N MET A 466 -31.11 2.68 -3.80
CA MET A 466 -32.07 1.67 -3.36
C MET A 466 -33.39 2.29 -2.89
N ALA A 467 -33.32 3.36 -2.11
CA ALA A 467 -34.51 4.07 -1.65
C ALA A 467 -35.31 4.65 -2.82
N ILE A 468 -34.62 5.20 -3.83
CA ILE A 468 -35.24 5.73 -5.06
C ILE A 468 -35.87 4.59 -5.87
N GLN A 469 -35.17 3.47 -6.06
CA GLN A 469 -35.66 2.34 -6.85
C GLN A 469 -36.92 1.70 -6.26
N PHE A 470 -36.91 1.45 -4.94
CA PHE A 470 -37.95 0.68 -4.27
C PHE A 470 -39.02 1.55 -3.61
N TYR A 471 -38.86 2.87 -3.61
CA TYR A 471 -39.74 3.82 -2.90
C TYR A 471 -39.99 3.39 -1.43
N SER A 472 -38.96 2.84 -0.79
CA SER A 472 -39.03 2.26 0.56
C SER A 472 -37.66 2.32 1.22
N LEU A 473 -37.63 2.68 2.50
CA LEU A 473 -36.40 2.65 3.31
C LEU A 473 -36.14 1.27 3.94
N SER A 474 -37.17 0.45 4.15
CA SER A 474 -37.02 -0.87 4.80
C SER A 474 -36.32 -1.90 3.91
N ILE A 475 -36.57 -1.85 2.60
CA ILE A 475 -35.95 -2.74 1.61
C ILE A 475 -34.42 -2.54 1.54
N PRO A 476 -33.89 -1.31 1.44
CA PRO A 476 -32.46 -1.03 1.54
C PRO A 476 -31.81 -1.68 2.76
N PHE A 477 -32.40 -1.56 3.95
CA PHE A 477 -31.85 -2.17 5.18
C PHE A 477 -31.78 -3.71 5.11
N ILE A 478 -32.75 -4.37 4.48
CA ILE A 478 -32.71 -5.83 4.27
C ILE A 478 -31.55 -6.22 3.35
N ILE A 479 -31.22 -5.38 2.38
CA ILE A 479 -30.11 -5.63 1.46
C ILE A 479 -28.78 -5.32 2.12
N LEU A 480 -28.69 -4.26 2.93
CA LEU A 480 -27.48 -3.95 3.70
C LEU A 480 -27.16 -5.02 4.74
N SER A 481 -28.15 -5.69 5.33
CA SER A 481 -27.87 -6.83 6.21
C SER A 481 -27.27 -8.04 5.47
N ALA A 482 -27.59 -8.21 4.19
CA ALA A 482 -26.92 -9.20 3.35
C ALA A 482 -25.47 -8.81 3.04
N VAL A 483 -25.17 -7.50 2.87
CA VAL A 483 -23.80 -7.00 2.74
C VAL A 483 -22.99 -7.28 4.01
N TYR A 484 -23.56 -6.99 5.19
CA TYR A 484 -22.92 -7.29 6.47
C TYR A 484 -22.56 -8.78 6.62
N LEU A 485 -23.48 -9.68 6.24
CA LEU A 485 -23.23 -11.12 6.24
C LEU A 485 -22.19 -11.55 5.20
N ALA A 486 -22.08 -10.83 4.08
CA ALA A 486 -21.06 -11.11 3.07
C ALA A 486 -19.66 -10.75 3.58
N PHE A 487 -19.51 -9.63 4.29
CA PHE A 487 -18.26 -9.27 4.97
C PHE A 487 -17.87 -10.29 6.04
N ALA A 488 -18.83 -10.78 6.83
CA ALA A 488 -18.58 -11.87 7.76
C ALA A 488 -18.02 -13.13 7.05
N GLY A 489 -18.54 -13.46 5.87
CA GLY A 489 -18.01 -14.53 5.03
C GLY A 489 -16.59 -14.25 4.50
N ALA A 490 -16.28 -12.99 4.17
CA ALA A 490 -14.94 -12.58 3.76
C ALA A 490 -13.93 -12.74 4.92
N MET A 491 -14.29 -12.35 6.15
CA MET A 491 -13.45 -12.54 7.34
C MET A 491 -13.13 -14.03 7.57
N ILE A 492 -14.12 -14.91 7.42
CA ILE A 492 -13.89 -16.37 7.49
C ILE A 492 -12.94 -16.82 6.39
N GLY A 493 -13.08 -16.28 5.17
CA GLY A 493 -12.19 -16.56 4.05
C GLY A 493 -10.74 -16.21 4.37
N LEU A 494 -10.49 -14.95 4.75
CA LEU A 494 -9.16 -14.44 5.11
C LEU A 494 -8.55 -15.24 6.28
N PHE A 495 -9.36 -15.57 7.29
CA PHE A 495 -8.91 -16.40 8.40
C PHE A 495 -8.52 -17.82 7.98
N ILE A 496 -9.24 -18.44 7.04
CA ILE A 496 -8.89 -19.79 6.56
C ILE A 496 -7.64 -19.75 5.68
N THR A 497 -7.48 -18.72 4.85
CA THR A 497 -6.35 -18.58 3.94
C THR A 497 -5.12 -17.97 4.59
N GLN A 498 -5.25 -17.40 5.80
CA GLN A 498 -4.20 -16.66 6.50
C GLN A 498 -3.60 -15.54 5.64
N THR A 499 -4.41 -14.98 4.74
CA THR A 499 -4.03 -13.82 3.90
C THR A 499 -4.32 -12.54 4.68
N GLY A 500 -3.38 -11.59 4.66
CA GLY A 500 -3.49 -10.38 5.45
C GLY A 500 -4.71 -9.53 5.15
N LEU A 501 -5.24 -8.87 6.18
CA LEU A 501 -6.27 -7.85 6.09
C LEU A 501 -5.63 -6.54 5.59
N GLY A 502 -5.38 -6.51 4.28
CA GLY A 502 -4.77 -5.37 3.62
C GLY A 502 -5.70 -4.48 2.82
N PHE A 503 -5.07 -3.51 2.16
CA PHE A 503 -5.71 -2.64 1.19
C PHE A 503 -6.47 -3.44 0.10
N MET A 504 -5.84 -4.48 -0.44
CA MET A 504 -6.41 -5.36 -1.47
C MET A 504 -7.62 -6.17 -0.96
N SER A 505 -7.56 -6.64 0.29
CA SER A 505 -8.66 -7.40 0.91
C SER A 505 -9.90 -6.52 1.14
N LEU A 506 -9.70 -5.28 1.60
CA LEU A 506 -10.77 -4.29 1.80
C LEU A 506 -11.39 -3.88 0.47
N MET A 507 -10.58 -3.69 -0.56
CA MET A 507 -11.03 -3.48 -1.94
C MET A 507 -11.91 -4.64 -2.44
N GLY A 508 -11.52 -5.87 -2.14
CA GLY A 508 -12.34 -7.06 -2.36
C GLY A 508 -13.67 -7.01 -1.60
N GLY A 509 -13.67 -6.55 -0.35
CA GLY A 509 -14.86 -6.34 0.46
C GLY A 509 -15.82 -5.29 -0.12
N VAL A 510 -15.30 -4.16 -0.58
CA VAL A 510 -16.08 -3.11 -1.26
C VAL A 510 -16.71 -3.68 -2.54
N SER A 511 -15.93 -4.38 -3.37
CA SER A 511 -16.43 -5.07 -4.57
C SER A 511 -17.54 -6.07 -4.26
N LEU A 512 -17.35 -6.88 -3.20
CA LEU A 512 -18.32 -7.85 -2.72
C LEU A 512 -19.64 -7.17 -2.33
N ALA A 513 -19.61 -6.01 -1.68
CA ALA A 513 -20.80 -5.24 -1.34
C ALA A 513 -21.63 -4.92 -2.60
N GLY A 514 -21.00 -4.42 -3.66
CA GLY A 514 -21.67 -4.08 -4.92
C GLY A 514 -22.35 -5.29 -5.58
N ILE A 515 -21.64 -6.43 -5.63
CA ILE A 515 -22.16 -7.67 -6.22
C ILE A 515 -23.33 -8.22 -5.39
N VAL A 516 -23.22 -8.22 -4.07
CA VAL A 516 -24.26 -8.69 -3.15
C VAL A 516 -25.50 -7.83 -3.26
N VAL A 517 -25.33 -6.51 -3.32
CA VAL A 517 -26.45 -5.57 -3.52
C VAL A 517 -27.12 -5.80 -4.86
N ARG A 518 -26.35 -5.97 -5.96
CA ARG A 518 -26.90 -6.31 -7.28
C ARG A 518 -27.76 -7.57 -7.23
N ASN A 519 -27.30 -8.63 -6.59
CA ASN A 519 -28.07 -9.87 -6.45
C ASN A 519 -29.33 -9.67 -5.58
N GLY A 520 -29.21 -8.88 -4.51
CA GLY A 520 -30.32 -8.49 -3.63
C GLY A 520 -31.41 -7.71 -4.38
N ILE A 521 -31.03 -6.73 -5.19
CA ILE A 521 -31.94 -5.91 -6.01
C ILE A 521 -32.79 -6.80 -6.91
N VAL A 522 -32.16 -7.68 -7.68
CA VAL A 522 -32.84 -8.56 -8.64
C VAL A 522 -33.86 -9.45 -7.91
N LEU A 523 -33.49 -10.00 -6.75
CA LEU A 523 -34.36 -10.86 -5.97
C LEU A 523 -35.56 -10.08 -5.39
N ILE A 524 -35.31 -8.93 -4.75
CA ILE A 524 -36.37 -8.12 -4.16
C ILE A 524 -37.30 -7.56 -5.22
N GLU A 525 -36.79 -7.12 -6.37
CA GLU A 525 -37.62 -6.63 -7.47
C GLU A 525 -38.54 -7.72 -8.00
N PHE A 526 -38.03 -8.94 -8.14
CA PHE A 526 -38.88 -10.08 -8.53
C PHE A 526 -39.96 -10.36 -7.47
N ILE A 527 -39.62 -10.29 -6.18
CA ILE A 527 -40.59 -10.46 -5.08
C ILE A 527 -41.67 -9.36 -5.12
N GLU A 528 -41.26 -8.10 -5.28
CA GLU A 528 -42.19 -6.95 -5.38
C GLU A 528 -43.08 -7.05 -6.61
N GLN A 529 -42.54 -7.44 -7.76
CA GLN A 529 -43.31 -7.67 -8.98
C GLN A 529 -44.40 -8.73 -8.75
N ARG A 530 -44.04 -9.88 -8.15
CA ARG A 530 -45.00 -10.95 -7.82
C ARG A 530 -46.01 -10.54 -6.76
N ARG A 531 -45.62 -9.70 -5.81
CA ARG A 531 -46.53 -9.13 -4.80
C ARG A 531 -47.57 -8.21 -5.45
N LYS A 532 -47.16 -7.36 -6.40
CA LYS A 532 -48.05 -6.46 -7.16
C LYS A 532 -49.00 -7.22 -8.08
N GLU A 533 -48.55 -8.34 -8.66
CA GLU A 533 -49.38 -9.25 -9.48
C GLU A 533 -50.38 -10.08 -8.65
N GLY A 534 -50.47 -9.89 -7.32
CA GLY A 534 -51.46 -10.54 -6.46
C GLY A 534 -51.20 -12.03 -6.20
N SER A 535 -50.01 -12.53 -6.55
CA SER A 535 -49.64 -13.96 -6.45
C SER A 535 -49.24 -14.41 -5.04
N VAL A 536 -49.26 -13.50 -4.05
CA VAL A 536 -48.90 -13.77 -2.64
C VAL A 536 -50.12 -13.51 -1.74
N PRO A 537 -50.67 -14.52 -1.04
CA PRO A 537 -51.88 -14.35 -0.24
C PRO A 537 -51.70 -13.31 0.88
N LYS A 538 -52.54 -12.26 0.87
CA LYS A 538 -52.65 -11.20 1.90
C LYS A 538 -52.80 -11.70 3.36
N LYS A 539 -53.01 -13.00 3.60
CA LYS A 539 -53.16 -13.59 4.94
C LYS A 539 -51.85 -13.73 5.73
N GLN A 540 -50.67 -13.71 5.10
CA GLN A 540 -49.38 -13.76 5.82
C GLN A 540 -48.82 -12.38 6.22
N LEU A 541 -49.35 -11.28 5.69
CA LEU A 541 -48.86 -9.93 5.97
C LEU A 541 -49.55 -9.25 7.16
N ARG A 542 -50.77 -9.68 7.54
CA ARG A 542 -51.45 -9.12 8.72
C ARG A 542 -50.79 -9.52 10.06
N SER A 543 -49.98 -10.57 10.10
CA SER A 543 -49.23 -10.95 11.32
C SER A 543 -47.97 -10.14 11.58
N LEU A 544 -47.57 -9.25 10.67
CA LEU A 544 -46.42 -8.33 10.85
C LEU A 544 -46.85 -6.88 11.11
N GLN A 545 -48.05 -6.47 10.71
CA GLN A 545 -48.63 -5.17 11.08
C GLN A 545 -49.37 -5.19 12.42
N SER A 546 -49.72 -6.36 12.96
CA SER A 546 -50.38 -6.47 14.28
C SER A 546 -49.42 -6.75 15.45
N SER A 547 -48.10 -6.77 15.23
CA SER A 547 -47.11 -7.05 16.28
C SER A 547 -46.44 -5.81 16.88
N VAL A 548 -46.87 -4.60 16.51
CA VAL A 548 -46.44 -3.32 17.14
C VAL A 548 -47.58 -2.67 17.95
N SER A 549 -48.73 -3.32 18.09
CA SER A 549 -49.79 -2.86 18.99
C SER A 549 -50.53 -4.04 19.62
N ALA A 550 -50.68 -3.96 20.94
CA ALA A 550 -51.45 -4.84 21.82
C ALA A 550 -50.79 -6.15 22.26
N ARG A 551 -50.17 -6.06 23.44
CA ARG A 551 -50.22 -7.12 24.46
C ARG A 551 -51.69 -7.50 24.74
N SER A 552 -51.87 -8.77 25.11
CA SER A 552 -53.04 -9.39 25.76
C SER A 552 -54.00 -10.22 24.89
N CYS A 553 -54.43 -11.32 25.49
CA CYS A 553 -55.49 -12.28 25.11
C CYS A 553 -55.13 -13.52 24.26
N SER A 554 -54.66 -14.54 24.98
CA SER A 554 -55.32 -15.85 25.16
C SER A 554 -56.04 -16.56 23.99
N ARG A 555 -55.47 -17.74 23.68
CA ARG A 555 -56.11 -19.04 23.36
C ARG A 555 -56.60 -19.33 21.92
N PRO A 556 -56.71 -20.64 21.58
CA PRO A 556 -56.30 -21.21 20.28
C PRO A 556 -57.50 -21.69 19.43
N LEU A 557 -57.28 -21.96 18.13
CA LEU A 557 -58.09 -22.87 17.27
C LEU A 557 -57.27 -23.15 15.99
N ARG A 558 -56.79 -24.38 15.73
CA ARG A 558 -57.44 -25.55 15.10
C ARG A 558 -57.93 -25.32 13.65
N GLN A 559 -57.38 -26.17 12.75
CA GLN A 559 -57.92 -26.71 11.47
C GLN A 559 -57.88 -25.79 10.22
N LEU A 560 -56.94 -26.03 9.26
CA LEU A 560 -57.01 -26.84 8.01
C LEU A 560 -57.42 -25.99 6.78
N PRO A 561 -57.22 -26.40 5.48
CA PRO A 561 -56.24 -27.30 4.85
C PRO A 561 -55.53 -26.72 3.58
N VAL A 562 -54.54 -27.48 3.09
CA VAL A 562 -53.82 -27.53 1.77
C VAL A 562 -53.39 -26.25 1.07
#